data_AF-A0A261FVP1-F1
#
_entry.id   AF-A0A261FVP1-F1
#
_cell.length_a   1.000
_cell.length_b   1.000
_cell.length_c   1.000
_cell.angle_alpha   90.00
_cell.angle_beta   90.00
_cell.angle_gamma   90.00
#
_symmetry.space_group_name_H-M   'P 1'
#
loop_
_entity.id
_entity.type
_entity.pdbx_description
1 polymer ?
#
loop_
_entity_poly.entity_id
_entity_poly.type
_entity_poly.pdbx_seq_one_letter_code
_entity_poly.pdbx_strand_id
1 'polypeptide(L)'
;MAEEKKSNKWLVPVIAVVVVVVLAVAGVFVWRAMSGGSVESAKAACMEASDAARVATNKYNGLVNGDASTAAEYTEDDVTDASTLDALNEALSAETPTYVSCAADDAAGYEAVTETLNEATAWYESHLDSLQEAVDAVNASLK
;
A
#
# COMPACT_ATOMS: atom_id res chain seq x y z
N MET A 1 53.13 10.09 49.60
CA MET A 1 53.14 11.34 48.81
C MET A 1 51.77 11.43 48.16
N ALA A 2 50.89 12.25 48.75
CA ALA A 2 49.54 12.45 48.24
C ALA A 2 49.62 13.44 47.09
N GLU A 3 49.49 12.95 45.86
CA GLU A 3 49.32 13.84 44.71
C GLU A 3 47.87 14.30 44.65
N GLU A 4 47.67 15.57 44.98
CA GLU A 4 46.38 16.23 44.90
C GLU A 4 45.95 16.30 43.42
N LYS A 5 45.01 15.43 43.04
CA LYS A 5 44.41 15.48 41.71
C LYS A 5 43.52 16.72 41.64
N LYS A 6 44.06 17.83 41.13
CA LYS A 6 43.35 19.09 40.86
C LYS A 6 42.06 18.75 40.08
N SER A 7 40.93 18.78 40.78
CA SER A 7 39.62 18.50 40.20
C SER A 7 39.31 19.60 39.19
N ASN A 8 39.47 19.28 37.91
CA ASN A 8 39.06 20.16 36.85
C ASN A 8 37.52 20.14 36.81
N LYS A 9 36.89 21.13 37.45
CA LYS A 9 35.41 21.27 37.55
C LYS A 9 34.70 21.27 36.20
N TRP A 10 35.45 21.39 35.10
CA TRP A 10 34.98 21.35 33.72
C TRP A 10 35.04 19.95 33.07
N LEU A 11 35.69 18.96 33.70
CA LEU A 11 35.80 17.60 33.15
C LEU A 11 34.52 16.78 33.37
N VAL A 12 33.89 16.96 34.53
CA VAL A 12 32.65 16.25 34.92
C VAL A 12 31.47 16.57 33.98
N PRO A 13 31.15 17.83 33.65
CA PRO A 13 30.06 18.13 32.72
C PRO A 13 30.35 17.64 31.30
N VAL A 14 31.61 17.69 30.83
CA VAL A 14 31.98 17.20 29.49
C VAL A 14 31.79 15.70 29.38
N ILE A 15 32.21 14.93 30.39
CA ILE A 15 32.00 13.47 30.42
C ILE A 15 30.50 13.15 30.44
N ALA A 16 29.69 13.88 31.21
CA ALA A 16 28.25 13.67 31.26
C ALA A 16 27.58 13.90 29.88
N VAL A 17 27.97 14.96 29.16
CA VAL A 17 27.45 15.23 27.81
C VAL A 17 27.85 14.11 26.84
N VAL A 18 29.10 13.64 26.88
CA VAL A 18 29.56 12.54 26.02
C VAL A 18 28.78 11.25 26.30
N VAL A 19 28.53 10.93 27.57
CA VAL A 19 27.74 9.75 27.95
C VAL A 19 26.30 9.86 27.44
N VAL A 20 25.66 11.03 27.57
CA VAL A 20 24.30 11.25 27.07
C VAL A 20 24.24 11.10 25.54
N VAL A 21 25.23 11.62 24.82
CA VAL A 21 25.32 11.47 23.35
C VAL A 21 25.50 9.99 22.96
N VAL A 22 26.37 9.26 23.64
CA VAL A 22 26.58 7.82 23.36
C VAL A 22 25.30 7.01 23.63
N LEU A 23 24.58 7.30 24.72
CA LEU A 23 23.31 6.63 25.03
C LEU A 23 22.21 6.98 24.03
N ALA A 24 22.14 8.24 23.58
CA ALA A 24 21.17 8.64 22.55
C ALA A 24 21.45 7.94 21.21
N VAL A 25 22.71 7.86 20.80
CA VAL A 25 23.11 7.17 19.57
C VAL A 25 22.82 5.67 19.68
N ALA A 26 23.21 5.02 20.77
CA ALA A 26 22.92 3.61 21.01
C ALA A 26 21.41 3.32 21.06
N GLY A 27 20.61 4.21 21.66
CA GLY A 27 19.16 4.11 21.70
C GLY A 27 18.52 4.16 20.31
N VAL A 28 19.00 5.03 19.41
CA VAL A 28 18.52 5.11 18.03
C VAL A 28 18.87 3.85 17.23
N PHE A 29 20.07 3.28 17.41
CA PHE A 29 20.47 2.04 16.75
C PHE A 29 19.71 0.82 17.27
N VAL A 30 19.51 0.71 18.58
CA VAL A 30 18.74 -0.38 19.20
C VAL A 30 17.26 -0.27 18.83
N TRP A 31 16.69 0.93 18.81
CA TRP A 31 15.32 1.14 18.34
C TRP A 31 15.20 0.75 16.87
N ARG A 32 16.10 1.22 15.98
CA ARG A 32 16.10 0.78 14.57
C ARG A 32 16.25 -0.72 14.38
N ALA A 33 17.05 -1.39 15.20
CA ALA A 33 17.24 -2.84 15.12
C ALA A 33 16.06 -3.65 15.70
N MET A 34 15.31 -3.09 16.65
CA MET A 34 14.16 -3.76 17.28
C MET A 34 12.80 -3.42 16.64
N SER A 35 12.72 -2.40 15.77
CA SER A 35 11.44 -1.85 15.28
C SER A 35 10.90 -2.47 14.00
N GLY A 36 11.62 -3.37 13.31
CA GLY A 36 11.14 -3.97 12.07
C GLY A 36 11.84 -5.28 11.77
N GLY A 37 11.19 -6.16 11.01
CA GLY A 37 11.86 -7.31 10.40
C GLY A 37 13.09 -6.85 9.61
N SER A 38 14.02 -7.76 9.30
CA SER A 38 15.14 -7.44 8.41
C SER A 38 14.65 -6.72 7.14
N VAL A 39 15.40 -5.73 6.64
CA VAL A 39 15.03 -5.01 5.41
C VAL A 39 14.73 -5.98 4.26
N GLU A 40 15.45 -7.12 4.21
CA GLU A 40 15.22 -8.19 3.24
C GLU A 40 13.85 -8.86 3.40
N SER A 41 13.39 -9.12 4.63
CA SER A 41 12.05 -9.68 4.85
C SER A 41 10.94 -8.67 4.52
N ALA A 42 11.11 -7.39 4.90
CA ALA A 42 10.14 -6.35 4.57
C ALA A 42 10.06 -6.13 3.04
N LYS A 43 11.20 -6.13 2.36
CA LYS A 43 11.29 -6.08 0.91
C LYS A 43 10.61 -7.29 0.24
N ALA A 44 10.81 -8.50 0.77
CA ALA A 44 10.16 -9.71 0.25
C ALA A 44 8.63 -9.65 0.38
N ALA A 45 8.12 -9.24 1.55
CA ALA A 45 6.67 -9.05 1.76
C ALA A 45 6.09 -7.99 0.83
N CYS A 46 6.81 -6.88 0.62
CA CYS A 46 6.42 -5.84 -0.30
C CYS A 46 6.41 -6.32 -1.78
N MET A 47 7.33 -7.20 -2.19
CA MET A 47 7.28 -7.84 -3.51
C MET A 47 6.06 -8.75 -3.66
N GLU A 48 5.73 -9.54 -2.64
CA GLU A 48 4.55 -10.40 -2.64
C GLU A 48 3.25 -9.59 -2.75
N ALA A 49 3.13 -8.51 -1.96
CA ALA A 49 2.00 -7.58 -2.05
C ALA A 49 1.93 -6.89 -3.43
N SER A 50 3.08 -6.57 -4.02
CA SER A 50 3.15 -5.97 -5.35
C SER A 50 2.66 -6.93 -6.44
N ASP A 51 3.03 -8.21 -6.35
CA ASP A 51 2.54 -9.24 -7.25
C ASP A 51 1.05 -9.50 -7.07
N ALA A 52 0.55 -9.52 -5.82
CA ALA A 52 -0.88 -9.64 -5.53
C ALA A 52 -1.67 -8.48 -6.13
N ALA A 53 -1.23 -7.23 -5.89
CA ALA A 53 -1.84 -6.04 -6.48
C ALA A 53 -1.85 -6.12 -8.01
N ARG A 54 -0.72 -6.50 -8.63
CA ARG A 54 -0.63 -6.69 -10.09
C ARG A 54 -1.62 -7.72 -10.61
N VAL A 55 -1.80 -8.85 -9.91
CA VAL A 55 -2.79 -9.87 -10.29
C VAL A 55 -4.21 -9.32 -10.19
N ALA A 56 -4.55 -8.62 -9.09
CA ALA A 56 -5.86 -8.02 -8.90
C ALA A 56 -6.15 -6.95 -9.98
N THR A 57 -5.20 -6.06 -10.26
CA THR A 57 -5.28 -5.08 -11.35
C THR A 57 -5.51 -5.75 -12.69
N ASN A 58 -4.80 -6.83 -13.01
CA ASN A 58 -4.96 -7.53 -14.28
C ASN A 58 -6.33 -8.20 -14.42
N LYS A 59 -6.88 -8.76 -13.34
CA LYS A 59 -8.24 -9.32 -13.35
C LYS A 59 -9.28 -8.23 -13.59
N TYR A 60 -9.21 -7.13 -12.84
CA TYR A 60 -10.09 -5.97 -13.02
C TYR A 60 -10.02 -5.43 -14.45
N ASN A 61 -8.81 -5.18 -14.96
CA ASN A 61 -8.61 -4.70 -16.33
C ASN A 61 -9.06 -5.73 -17.38
N GLY A 62 -8.97 -7.02 -17.09
CA GLY A 62 -9.50 -8.07 -17.96
C GLY A 62 -11.01 -7.94 -18.14
N LEU A 63 -11.74 -7.67 -17.05
CA LEU A 63 -13.18 -7.44 -17.10
C LEU A 63 -13.53 -6.10 -17.76
N VAL A 64 -12.86 -5.01 -17.38
CA VAL A 64 -13.06 -3.67 -17.95
C VAL A 64 -12.88 -3.67 -19.47
N ASN A 65 -11.80 -4.29 -19.97
CA ASN A 65 -11.50 -4.34 -21.40
C ASN A 65 -12.19 -5.50 -22.13
N GLY A 66 -12.97 -6.31 -21.41
CA GLY A 66 -13.69 -7.47 -21.91
C GLY A 66 -15.19 -7.26 -21.81
N ASP A 67 -15.86 -8.09 -21.01
CA ASP A 67 -17.32 -8.12 -20.93
C ASP A 67 -17.93 -6.78 -20.51
N ALA A 68 -17.26 -6.00 -19.66
CA ALA A 68 -17.75 -4.68 -19.29
C ALA A 68 -17.67 -3.68 -20.46
N SER A 69 -16.62 -3.75 -21.29
CA SER A 69 -16.53 -2.94 -22.51
C SER A 69 -17.63 -3.32 -23.50
N THR A 70 -17.93 -4.62 -23.66
CA THR A 70 -19.04 -5.06 -24.52
C THR A 70 -20.39 -4.62 -23.97
N ALA A 71 -20.61 -4.76 -22.65
CA ALA A 71 -21.85 -4.34 -22.02
C ALA A 71 -22.08 -2.81 -22.11
N ALA A 72 -21.00 -2.03 -22.05
CA ALA A 72 -21.05 -0.57 -22.18
C ALA A 72 -21.40 -0.08 -23.61
N GLU A 73 -21.38 -0.96 -24.61
CA GLU A 73 -21.84 -0.63 -25.98
C GLU A 73 -23.37 -0.71 -26.12
N TYR A 74 -24.06 -1.37 -25.19
CA TYR A 74 -25.52 -1.47 -25.21
C TYR A 74 -26.19 -0.14 -24.91
N THR A 75 -27.39 0.02 -25.46
CA THR A 75 -28.23 1.21 -25.30
C THR A 75 -29.56 0.86 -24.64
N GLU A 76 -30.34 1.87 -24.26
CA GLU A 76 -31.66 1.69 -23.65
C GLU A 76 -32.63 0.87 -24.55
N ASP A 77 -32.40 0.87 -25.86
CA ASP A 77 -33.17 0.07 -26.82
C ASP A 77 -32.83 -1.43 -26.75
N ASP A 78 -31.65 -1.81 -26.26
CA ASP A 78 -31.17 -3.20 -26.15
C ASP A 78 -31.58 -3.86 -24.83
N VAL A 79 -31.85 -3.08 -23.79
CA VAL A 79 -32.17 -3.56 -22.44
C VAL A 79 -33.63 -3.28 -22.03
N THR A 80 -34.18 -4.11 -21.17
CA THR A 80 -35.52 -3.95 -20.58
C THR A 80 -35.54 -2.99 -19.39
N ASP A 81 -34.39 -2.83 -18.72
CA ASP A 81 -34.17 -1.90 -17.62
C ASP A 81 -32.92 -1.05 -17.88
N ALA A 82 -33.14 0.21 -18.28
CA ALA A 82 -32.09 1.18 -18.58
C ALA A 82 -31.22 1.53 -17.36
N SER A 83 -31.74 1.38 -16.13
CA SER A 83 -30.96 1.69 -14.92
C SER A 83 -29.76 0.76 -14.71
N THR A 84 -29.78 -0.42 -15.35
CA THR A 84 -28.62 -1.34 -15.37
C THR A 84 -27.42 -0.75 -16.12
N LEU A 85 -27.66 0.05 -17.17
CA LEU A 85 -26.62 0.74 -17.91
C LEU A 85 -26.01 1.89 -17.09
N ASP A 86 -26.85 2.62 -16.34
CA ASP A 86 -26.38 3.67 -15.42
C ASP A 86 -25.47 3.08 -14.33
N ALA A 87 -25.89 1.95 -13.72
CA ALA A 87 -25.10 1.26 -12.71
C ALA A 87 -23.75 0.75 -13.26
N LEU A 88 -23.75 0.21 -14.49
CA LEU A 88 -22.51 -0.18 -15.16
C LEU A 88 -21.58 1.03 -15.40
N ASN A 89 -22.12 2.15 -15.87
CA ASN A 89 -21.35 3.36 -16.10
C ASN A 89 -20.79 3.96 -14.79
N GLU A 90 -21.54 3.91 -13.71
CA GLU A 90 -21.07 4.32 -12.38
C GLU A 90 -19.90 3.43 -11.92
N ALA A 91 -20.03 2.11 -12.04
CA ALA A 91 -18.96 1.16 -11.70
C ALA A 91 -17.69 1.39 -12.54
N LEU A 92 -17.84 1.65 -13.84
CA LEU A 92 -16.72 1.94 -14.76
C LEU A 92 -16.04 3.29 -14.49
N SER A 93 -16.74 4.22 -13.83
CA SER A 93 -16.22 5.55 -13.51
C SER A 93 -15.41 5.59 -12.21
N ALA A 94 -15.26 4.45 -11.52
CA ALA A 94 -14.53 4.37 -10.26
C ALA A 94 -13.04 4.75 -10.44
N GLU A 95 -12.54 5.61 -9.55
CA GLU A 95 -11.15 6.07 -9.60
C GLU A 95 -10.20 4.98 -9.10
N THR A 96 -9.35 4.48 -10.00
CA THR A 96 -8.43 3.38 -9.68
C THR A 96 -7.28 3.82 -8.77
N PRO A 97 -6.77 2.94 -7.90
CA PRO A 97 -5.60 3.20 -7.07
C PRO A 97 -4.39 3.66 -7.88
N THR A 98 -3.60 4.57 -7.32
CA THR A 98 -2.34 5.01 -7.94
C THR A 98 -1.33 3.87 -7.94
N TYR A 99 -0.65 3.68 -9.06
CA TYR A 99 0.45 2.71 -9.15
C TYR A 99 1.57 3.09 -8.18
N VAL A 100 1.95 2.14 -7.33
CA VAL A 100 3.10 2.24 -6.45
C VAL A 100 4.02 1.04 -6.69
N SER A 101 5.32 1.30 -6.75
CA SER A 101 6.35 0.27 -6.88
C SER A 101 6.89 -0.10 -5.52
N CYS A 102 7.27 -1.36 -5.32
CA CYS A 102 7.96 -1.81 -4.13
C CYS A 102 9.40 -1.25 -4.03
N ALA A 103 9.55 -0.02 -3.54
CA ALA A 103 10.84 0.66 -3.42
C ALA A 103 10.87 1.52 -2.13
N ALA A 104 11.83 1.24 -1.26
CA ALA A 104 12.08 2.00 -0.03
C ALA A 104 13.53 1.82 0.46
N ASP A 105 13.98 2.75 1.31
CA ASP A 105 15.34 2.76 1.87
C ASP A 105 15.49 1.89 3.13
N ASP A 106 14.41 1.66 3.87
CA ASP A 106 14.41 0.90 5.11
C ASP A 106 13.15 0.04 5.29
N ALA A 107 13.15 -0.82 6.31
CA ALA A 107 12.08 -1.79 6.56
C ALA A 107 10.72 -1.11 6.78
N ALA A 108 10.68 0.01 7.51
CA ALA A 108 9.45 0.75 7.76
C ALA A 108 8.88 1.35 6.47
N GLY A 109 9.74 1.83 5.56
CA GLY A 109 9.32 2.27 4.23
C GLY A 109 8.74 1.12 3.39
N TYR A 110 9.34 -0.07 3.43
CA TYR A 110 8.78 -1.24 2.75
C TYR A 110 7.43 -1.67 3.34
N GLU A 111 7.28 -1.64 4.67
CA GLU A 111 6.02 -1.95 5.35
C GLU A 111 4.91 -0.96 4.96
N ALA A 112 5.21 0.35 4.90
CA ALA A 112 4.25 1.36 4.46
C ALA A 112 3.82 1.17 3.00
N VAL A 113 4.76 0.86 2.09
CA VAL A 113 4.43 0.55 0.69
C VAL A 113 3.60 -0.72 0.59
N THR A 114 3.88 -1.73 1.44
CA THR A 114 3.10 -2.97 1.52
C THR A 114 1.65 -2.69 1.91
N GLU A 115 1.42 -1.80 2.89
CA GLU A 115 0.07 -1.39 3.29
C GLU A 115 -0.69 -0.74 2.13
N THR A 116 -0.07 0.21 1.42
CA THR A 116 -0.69 0.84 0.22
C THR A 116 -1.00 -0.19 -0.88
N LEU A 117 -0.12 -1.16 -1.11
CA LEU A 117 -0.35 -2.23 -2.08
C LEU A 117 -1.53 -3.15 -1.67
N ASN A 118 -1.67 -3.43 -0.38
CA ASN A 118 -2.79 -4.21 0.15
C ASN A 118 -4.12 -3.44 0.03
N GLU A 119 -4.12 -2.13 0.31
CA GLU A 119 -5.28 -1.26 0.10
C GLU A 119 -5.69 -1.25 -1.38
N ALA A 120 -4.72 -1.12 -2.30
CA ALA A 120 -4.97 -1.19 -3.74
C ALA A 120 -5.55 -2.56 -4.14
N THR A 121 -5.00 -3.65 -3.59
CA THR A 121 -5.48 -5.01 -3.84
C THR A 121 -6.94 -5.17 -3.40
N ALA A 122 -7.27 -4.77 -2.17
CA ALA A 122 -8.62 -4.84 -1.62
C ALA A 122 -9.61 -3.99 -2.43
N TRP A 123 -9.17 -2.80 -2.87
CA TRP A 123 -9.97 -1.96 -3.77
C TRP A 123 -10.28 -2.70 -5.07
N TYR A 124 -9.27 -3.28 -5.74
CA TYR A 124 -9.47 -3.98 -7.02
C TYR A 124 -10.37 -5.22 -6.88
N GLU A 125 -10.26 -5.96 -5.79
CA GLU A 125 -11.13 -7.12 -5.55
C GLU A 125 -12.59 -6.68 -5.34
N SER A 126 -12.83 -5.67 -4.50
CA SER A 126 -14.19 -5.16 -4.26
C SER A 126 -14.83 -4.53 -5.50
N HIS A 127 -14.03 -3.84 -6.33
CA HIS A 127 -14.53 -3.21 -7.57
C HIS A 127 -14.65 -4.20 -8.72
N LEU A 128 -13.85 -5.28 -8.75
CA LEU A 128 -14.06 -6.38 -9.68
C LEU A 128 -15.42 -7.05 -9.43
N ASP A 129 -15.74 -7.36 -8.17
CA ASP A 129 -17.01 -7.99 -7.82
C ASP A 129 -18.20 -7.08 -8.17
N SER A 130 -18.15 -5.80 -7.76
CA SER A 130 -19.18 -4.82 -8.09
C SER A 130 -19.37 -4.62 -9.60
N LEU A 131 -18.26 -4.56 -10.35
CA LEU A 131 -18.31 -4.43 -11.81
C LEU A 131 -18.90 -5.68 -12.46
N GLN A 132 -18.55 -6.88 -11.99
CA GLN A 132 -19.11 -8.12 -12.50
C GLN A 132 -20.63 -8.17 -12.25
N GLU A 133 -21.10 -7.78 -11.07
CA GLU A 133 -22.53 -7.70 -10.77
C GLU A 133 -23.26 -6.73 -11.72
N ALA A 134 -22.66 -5.57 -12.02
CA ALA A 134 -23.24 -4.61 -12.96
C ALA A 134 -23.29 -5.16 -14.39
N VAL A 135 -22.22 -5.83 -14.85
CA VAL A 135 -22.18 -6.52 -16.16
C VAL A 135 -23.26 -7.60 -16.24
N ASP A 136 -23.39 -8.41 -15.20
CA ASP A 136 -24.39 -9.48 -15.14
C ASP A 136 -25.81 -8.91 -15.14
N ALA A 137 -26.04 -7.78 -14.46
CA ALA A 137 -27.34 -7.08 -14.45
C ALA A 137 -27.71 -6.56 -15.85
N VAL A 138 -26.77 -5.95 -16.58
CA VAL A 138 -27.00 -5.52 -17.97
C VAL A 138 -27.33 -6.72 -18.86
N ASN A 139 -26.54 -7.79 -18.77
CA ASN A 139 -26.75 -9.00 -19.57
C ASN A 139 -28.10 -9.69 -19.26
N ALA A 140 -28.51 -9.72 -18.00
CA ALA A 140 -29.81 -10.25 -17.59
C ALA A 140 -30.99 -9.36 -18.03
N SER A 141 -30.73 -8.09 -18.33
CA SER A 141 -31.71 -7.10 -18.78
C SER A 141 -31.90 -7.09 -20.30
N LEU A 142 -31.05 -7.77 -21.08
CA LEU A 142 -31.14 -7.79 -22.55
C LEU A 142 -32.48 -8.35 -23.06
N LYS A 143 -32.98 -7.75 -24.14
CA LYS A 143 -34.25 -8.09 -24.81
C LYS A 143 -34.18 -9.31 -25.74
#